data_AF-A0AAP0NBC2-F1
#
_entry.id   AF-A0AAP0NBC2-F1
#
_cell.length_a   1.000
_cell.length_b   1.000
_cell.length_c   1.000
_cell.angle_alpha   90.00
_cell.angle_beta   90.00
_cell.angle_gamma   90.00
#
_symmetry.space_group_name_H-M   'P 1'
#
loop_
_entity.id
_entity.type
_entity.pdbx_description
1 polymer ?
#
loop_
_entity_poly.entity_id
_entity_poly.type
_entity_poly.pdbx_seq_one_letter_code
_entity_poly.pdbx_strand_id
1 'polypeptide(L)' 'MASNANISLEGIKNENIDLERIPVEEVFEQLKCTREGLTSEEGEQRLQIFGPNKLEEKKAIFFV' A
#
# COMPACT_ATOMS: atom_id res chain seq x y z
N MET A 1 1.39 -14.05 -18.44
CA MET A 1 2.86 -14.18 -18.33
C MET A 1 3.25 -13.47 -17.06
N ALA A 2 3.23 -14.20 -15.94
CA ALA A 2 4.42 -14.78 -15.32
C ALA A 2 5.36 -13.71 -14.74
N SER A 3 5.18 -13.41 -13.46
CA SER A 3 6.29 -13.46 -12.50
C SER A 3 5.73 -13.40 -11.09
N ASN A 4 6.05 -14.44 -10.31
CA ASN A 4 6.07 -14.49 -8.86
C ASN A 4 6.92 -13.34 -8.32
N ALA A 5 6.38 -12.13 -8.39
CA ALA A 5 6.92 -11.00 -7.72
C ALA A 5 6.31 -11.11 -6.31
N ASN A 6 7.02 -11.83 -5.43
CA ASN A 6 7.00 -11.55 -4.01
C ASN A 6 7.57 -10.13 -3.83
N ILE A 7 6.83 -9.15 -4.34
CA ILE A 7 7.22 -7.75 -4.36
C ILE A 7 6.93 -7.25 -2.97
N SER A 8 8.00 -7.21 -2.19
CA SER A 8 8.08 -6.56 -0.89
C SER A 8 7.53 -5.13 -1.00
N LEU A 9 6.21 -4.98 -0.85
CA LEU A 9 5.49 -3.74 -0.57
C LEU A 9 5.67 -3.35 0.92
N GLU A 10 6.60 -4.02 1.60
CA GLU A 10 6.95 -3.81 3.00
C GLU A 10 7.50 -2.40 3.24
N GLY A 11 8.23 -1.83 2.27
CA GLY A 11 8.68 -0.43 2.34
C GLY A 11 7.54 0.58 2.40
N ILE A 12 6.42 0.29 1.73
CA ILE A 12 5.20 1.11 1.77
C ILE A 12 4.43 0.84 3.06
N LYS A 13 4.34 -0.42 3.49
CA LYS A 13 3.71 -0.80 4.76
C LYS A 13 4.39 -0.18 5.98
N ASN A 14 5.70 0.03 5.90
CA ASN A 14 6.50 0.65 6.96
C ASN A 14 6.60 2.17 6.81
N GLU A 15 5.82 2.79 5.90
CA GLU A 15 5.77 4.24 5.70
C GLU A 15 7.14 4.87 5.41
N ASN A 16 8.06 4.10 4.80
CA ASN A 16 9.42 4.57 4.52
C ASN A 16 9.49 5.48 3.28
N ILE A 17 8.44 5.46 2.46
CA ILE A 17 8.36 6.18 1.19
C ILE A 17 7.40 7.36 1.36
N ASP A 18 7.92 8.57 1.20
CA ASP A 18 7.14 9.81 1.23
C ASP A 18 6.48 10.05 -0.14
N LEU A 19 5.24 9.57 -0.29
CA LEU A 19 4.47 9.67 -1.53
C LEU A 19 4.00 11.09 -1.85
N GLU A 20 4.07 12.04 -0.91
CA GLU A 20 3.56 13.41 -1.09
C GLU A 20 4.59 14.34 -1.73
N ARG A 21 5.87 14.00 -1.66
CA ARG A 21 6.98 14.86 -2.12
C ARG A 21 7.63 14.41 -3.43
N ILE A 22 7.25 13.25 -3.95
CA ILE A 22 7.82 12.67 -5.17
C ILE A 22 6.95 12.98 -6.40
N PRO A 23 7.53 12.98 -7.62
CA PRO A 23 6.75 13.13 -8.84
C PRO A 23 5.75 11.98 -9.02
N VAL A 24 4.64 12.25 -9.71
CA VAL A 24 3.54 11.28 -9.84
C VAL A 24 3.98 10.02 -10.59
N GLU A 25 4.92 10.14 -11.51
CA GLU A 25 5.52 9.02 -12.24
C GLU A 25 6.21 8.04 -11.28
N GLU A 26 6.97 8.54 -10.30
CA GLU A 26 7.60 7.70 -9.27
C GLU A 26 6.56 7.08 -8.33
N VAL A 27 5.44 7.76 -8.07
CA VAL A 27 4.34 7.17 -7.29
C VAL A 27 3.82 5.89 -7.95
N PHE A 28 3.66 5.88 -9.27
CA PHE A 28 3.21 4.68 -10.00
C PHE A 28 4.24 3.55 -9.95
N GLU A 29 5.54 3.86 -10.00
CA GLU A 29 6.60 2.87 -9.86
C GLU A 29 6.66 2.28 -8.44
N GLN A 30 6.59 3.13 -7.42
CA GLN A 30 6.60 2.73 -6.02
C GLN A 30 5.36 1.90 -5.67
N LEU A 31 4.18 2.37 -6.06
CA LEU A 31 2.91 1.68 -5.85
C LEU A 31 2.70 0.50 -6.79
N LYS A 32 3.58 0.27 -7.77
CA LYS A 32 3.46 -0.78 -8.79
C LYS A 32 2.07 -0.82 -9.41
N CYS A 33 1.58 0.33 -9.84
CA CYS A 33 0.29 0.46 -10.50
C CYS A 33 0.42 1.26 -11.79
N THR A 34 -0.57 1.11 -12.67
CA THR A 34 -0.62 1.87 -13.91
C THR A 34 -1.48 3.13 -13.73
N ARG A 35 -1.45 4.03 -14.72
CA ARG A 35 -2.37 5.18 -14.76
C ARG A 35 -3.84 4.75 -14.88
N GLU A 36 -4.09 3.55 -15.39
CA GLU A 36 -5.43 2.95 -15.48
C GLU A 36 -5.85 2.28 -14.16
N GLY A 37 -4.94 2.22 -13.19
CA GLY A 37 -5.16 1.64 -11.87
C GLY A 37 -4.62 0.22 -11.75
N LEU A 38 -5.36 -0.60 -11.00
CA LEU A 38 -5.06 -2.00 -10.69
C LEU A 38 -6.15 -2.89 -11.23
N THR A 39 -5.77 -4.12 -11.58
CA THR A 39 -6.72 -5.18 -11.86
C THR A 39 -7.40 -5.66 -10.56
N SER A 40 -8.56 -6.31 -10.68
CA SER A 40 -9.28 -6.85 -9.53
C SER A 40 -8.45 -7.86 -8.71
N GLU A 41 -7.63 -8.68 -9.39
CA GLU A 41 -6.76 -9.65 -8.75
C GLU A 41 -5.66 -8.98 -7.92
N GLU A 42 -5.02 -7.93 -8.44
CA GLU A 42 -4.02 -7.14 -7.72
C GLU A 42 -4.63 -6.39 -6.52
N GLY A 43 -5.86 -5.91 -6.66
CA GLY A 43 -6.61 -5.28 -5.56
C GLY A 43 -6.88 -6.25 -4.42
N GLU A 44 -7.28 -7.49 -4.74
CA GLU A 44 -7.52 -8.53 -3.75
C GLU A 44 -6.22 -8.96 -3.05
N GLN A 45 -5.11 -9.10 -3.78
CA GLN A 45 -3.79 -9.36 -3.20
C GLN A 45 -3.37 -8.26 -2.23
N ARG A 46 -3.58 -6.99 -2.57
CA ARG A 46 -3.28 -5.86 -1.66
C ARG A 46 -4.13 -5.89 -0.39
N LEU A 47 -5.41 -6.25 -0.51
CA LEU A 47 -6.29 -6.36 0.65
C LEU A 47 -5.80 -7.43 1.64
N GLN A 48 -5.23 -8.54 1.13
CA GLN A 48 -4.63 -9.57 1.99
C GLN A 48 -3.32 -9.10 2.65
N ILE A 49 -2.53 -8.26 1.99
CA ILE A 49 -1.22 -7.77 2.48
C ILE A 49 -1.38 -6.62 3.49
N PHE A 50 -2.19 -5.63 3.15
CA PHE A 50 -2.38 -4.40 3.93
C PHE A 50 -3.56 -4.50 4.91
N GLY A 51 -4.49 -5.43 4.68
CA GLY A 51 -5.73 -5.52 5.44
C GLY A 51 -6.78 -4.51 4.96
N PRO A 52 -8.00 -4.57 5.52
CA PRO A 52 -9.05 -3.61 5.21
C PRO A 52 -8.64 -2.19 5.62
N ASN A 53 -8.90 -1.21 4.74
CA ASN A 53 -8.70 0.20 5.05
C ASN A 53 -9.67 0.62 6.17
N LYS A 54 -9.21 0.52 7.41
CA LYS A 54 -9.96 0.86 8.60
C LYS A 54 -9.10 1.81 9.43
N LEU A 55 -9.70 2.92 9.86
CA LEU A 55 -9.06 3.81 10.81
C LEU A 55 -8.77 3.02 12.08
N GLU A 56 -7.51 3.02 12.53
CA GLU A 56 -7.18 2.43 13.82
C GLU A 56 -7.97 3.15 14.90
N GLU A 57 -8.73 2.38 15.68
CA GLU A 57 -9.37 2.91 16.87
C GLU A 57 -8.27 3.26 17.87
N LYS A 58 -7.96 4.56 17.97
CA LYS A 58 -7.12 5.07 19.07
C LYS A 58 -7.85 4.78 20.38
N LYS A 59 -7.47 3.69 21.03
CA LYS A 59 -7.91 3.39 22.39
C LYS A 59 -7.36 4.51 23.29
N ALA A 60 -8.21 5.46 23.66
CA ALA A 60 -7.87 6.45 24.66
C ALA A 60 -7.59 5.69 25.97
N ILE A 61 -6.32 5.57 26.33
CA ILE A 61 -5.93 5.04 27.63
C ILE A 61 -6.24 6.16 28.62
N PHE A 62 -7.46 6.18 29.14
CA PHE A 62 -7.77 7.00 30.30
C PHE A 62 -7.02 6.40 31.48
N PHE A 63 -5.87 6.97 31.82
CA PHE A 63 -5.29 6.77 33.14
C PHE A 63 -6.23 7.42 34.15
N VAL A 64 -6.92 6.59 34.93
CA VAL A 64 -7.66 6.97 36.15
C VAL A 64 -6.69 6.94 37.32
#